data_AF-A0A067EDS9-F1
#
_entry.id   AF-A0A067EDS9-F1
#
_cell.length_a   1.000
_cell.length_b   1.000
_cell.length_c   1.000
_cell.angle_alpha   90.00
_cell.angle_beta   90.00
_cell.angle_gamma   90.00
#
_symmetry.space_group_name_H-M   'P 1'
#
loop_
_entity.id
_entity.type
_entity.pdbx_description
1 polymer ?
#
loop_
_entity_poly.entity_id
_entity_poly.type
_entity_poly.pdbx_seq_one_letter_code
_entity_poly.pdbx_strand_id
1 'polypeptide(L)'
;LLDTGFFHADPHPGNLIRTPDGKLAILDFGLVTKLTDDQKYGMIEAIAHLIHRDYEAIVKDFVKLDFIPEGVNLEPILPVLAKVFDQALEGGGAKNFNFQELAADLAQITFDYPFRIPPYFALIIRAVGVLEGIALVGNSDFAIVDEAYPYIAQRLLTDESPRLRNALRYTIYGKSGVFDAERFIDIMQAFENFITAAKSGGGEGLNGHMAELGILQSQTGYIIPVLSSSGSQPTQQIQTRAALAFLLSDKGSLFREFLLDEIVKGIDAVTREQLVQIMAVLGVGNVAPVFSMVPSFGPFKPAALLPTVTEEDKVILNNVQKIVAFLTAGSSVSRTSNQVL
;
A
#
# COMPACT_ATOMS: atom_id res chain seq x y z
N LEU A 1 -8.51 17.06 0.60
CA LEU A 1 -9.42 15.93 0.31
C LEU A 1 -9.34 14.85 1.38
N LEU A 2 -8.29 14.01 1.41
CA LEU A 2 -8.24 12.82 2.26
C LEU A 2 -7.92 13.09 3.73
N ASP A 3 -7.21 14.17 4.04
CA ASP A 3 -6.84 14.51 5.43
C ASP A 3 -8.01 15.17 6.18
N THR A 4 -8.39 16.38 5.74
CA THR A 4 -9.39 17.21 6.45
C THR A 4 -10.82 17.00 5.97
N GLY A 5 -11.04 16.33 4.85
CA GLY A 5 -12.33 16.29 4.16
C GLY A 5 -12.71 17.59 3.46
N PHE A 6 -11.94 18.67 3.63
CA PHE A 6 -12.13 19.92 2.91
C PHE A 6 -11.49 19.80 1.51
N PHE A 7 -12.23 20.24 0.50
CA PHE A 7 -11.82 20.11 -0.90
C PHE A 7 -12.12 21.38 -1.69
N HIS A 8 -11.08 21.88 -2.36
CA HIS A 8 -11.19 22.97 -3.33
C HIS A 8 -11.59 22.38 -4.68
N ALA A 9 -12.83 22.65 -5.12
CA ALA A 9 -13.42 22.01 -6.30
C ALA A 9 -13.23 22.80 -7.60
N ASP A 10 -12.60 23.97 -7.58
CA ASP A 10 -12.34 24.77 -8.80
C ASP A 10 -10.92 25.37 -8.91
N PRO A 11 -9.86 24.53 -8.96
CA PRO A 11 -8.48 25.01 -9.01
C PRO A 11 -8.08 25.54 -10.40
N HIS A 12 -8.90 26.38 -11.03
CA HIS A 12 -8.63 26.97 -12.33
C HIS A 12 -7.34 27.81 -12.33
N PRO A 13 -6.54 27.85 -13.41
CA PRO A 13 -5.27 28.58 -13.45
C PRO A 13 -5.34 30.04 -12.99
N GLY A 14 -6.46 30.72 -13.27
CA GLY A 14 -6.69 32.10 -12.85
C GLY A 14 -6.73 32.31 -11.32
N ASN A 15 -6.99 31.24 -10.56
CA ASN A 15 -7.05 31.25 -9.10
C ASN A 15 -5.73 30.82 -8.44
N LEU A 16 -4.69 30.51 -9.24
CA LEU A 16 -3.41 29.98 -8.76
C LEU A 16 -2.26 30.90 -9.17
N ILE A 17 -1.49 31.39 -8.20
CA ILE A 17 -0.31 32.22 -8.45
C ILE A 17 0.90 31.64 -7.75
N ARG A 18 2.04 31.59 -8.44
CA ARG A 18 3.33 31.30 -7.79
C ARG A 18 3.85 32.55 -7.10
N THR A 19 4.07 32.46 -5.80
CA THR A 19 4.68 33.54 -5.00
C THR A 19 6.18 33.65 -5.29
N PRO A 20 6.83 34.81 -5.00
CA PRO A 20 8.27 34.97 -5.22
C PRO A 20 9.15 33.97 -4.44
N ASP A 21 8.70 33.51 -3.28
CA ASP A 21 9.34 32.45 -2.47
C ASP A 21 9.04 31.03 -2.98
N GLY A 22 8.35 30.90 -4.12
CA GLY A 22 8.13 29.64 -4.82
C GLY A 22 6.94 28.81 -4.33
N LYS A 23 6.07 29.37 -3.47
CA LYS A 23 4.85 28.70 -3.01
C LYS A 23 3.70 28.93 -3.99
N LEU A 24 2.67 28.10 -3.87
CA LEU A 24 1.41 28.28 -4.60
C LEU A 24 0.41 29.04 -3.72
N ALA A 25 -0.01 30.23 -4.17
CA ALA A 25 -1.08 31.00 -3.58
C ALA A 25 -2.41 30.70 -4.29
N ILE A 26 -3.45 30.38 -3.51
CA ILE A 26 -4.82 30.16 -3.97
C ILE A 26 -5.62 31.43 -3.68
N LEU A 27 -6.25 32.01 -4.69
CA LEU A 27 -6.90 33.32 -4.60
C LEU A 27 -8.40 33.24 -4.32
N ASP A 28 -9.06 32.23 -4.86
CA ASP A 28 -10.52 32.06 -4.77
C ASP A 28 -10.84 30.79 -3.96
N PHE A 29 -11.93 30.84 -3.20
CA PHE A 29 -12.47 29.73 -2.43
C PHE A 29 -14.00 29.61 -2.64
N GLY A 30 -14.53 30.18 -3.73
CA GLY A 30 -15.97 30.21 -4.04
C GLY A 30 -16.60 28.84 -4.30
N LEU A 31 -15.80 27.86 -4.74
CA LEU A 31 -16.24 26.48 -4.91
C LEU A 31 -15.43 25.52 -4.04
N VAL A 32 -15.86 25.39 -2.79
CA VAL A 32 -15.33 24.44 -1.81
C VAL A 32 -16.42 23.47 -1.38
N THR A 33 -16.04 22.23 -1.09
CA THR A 33 -16.95 21.22 -0.57
C THR A 33 -16.31 20.47 0.60
N LYS A 34 -17.15 19.82 1.39
CA LYS A 34 -16.73 18.98 2.51
C LYS A 34 -17.21 17.55 2.27
N LEU A 35 -16.28 16.62 2.30
CA LEU A 35 -16.57 15.20 2.27
C LEU A 35 -16.83 14.67 3.67
N THR A 36 -17.73 13.69 3.76
CA THR A 36 -17.94 12.92 4.99
C THR A 36 -16.76 11.96 5.22
N ASP A 37 -16.62 11.48 6.46
CA ASP A 37 -15.62 10.46 6.76
C ASP A 37 -15.90 9.16 5.99
N ASP A 38 -17.17 8.81 5.76
CA ASP A 38 -17.56 7.67 4.94
C ASP A 38 -17.10 7.79 3.50
N GLN A 39 -17.23 8.98 2.90
CA GLN A 39 -16.74 9.23 1.53
C GLN A 39 -15.21 9.16 1.48
N LYS A 40 -14.51 9.77 2.44
CA LYS A 40 -13.04 9.72 2.52
C LYS A 40 -12.52 8.29 2.63
N TYR A 41 -13.05 7.55 3.60
CA TYR A 41 -12.60 6.19 3.89
C TYR A 41 -13.05 5.22 2.80
N GLY A 42 -14.26 5.40 2.26
CA GLY A 42 -14.76 4.63 1.13
C GLY A 42 -13.90 4.77 -0.12
N MET A 43 -13.39 5.97 -0.42
CA MET A 43 -12.44 6.15 -1.54
C MET A 43 -11.12 5.40 -1.30
N ILE A 44 -10.59 5.43 -0.08
CA ILE A 44 -9.35 4.71 0.27
C ILE A 44 -9.57 3.19 0.21
N GLU A 45 -10.71 2.69 0.71
CA GLU A 45 -11.12 1.28 0.60
C GLU A 45 -11.22 0.85 -0.88
N ALA A 46 -11.87 1.66 -1.72
CA ALA A 46 -12.01 1.38 -3.15
C ALA A 46 -10.66 1.29 -3.87
N ILE A 47 -9.70 2.16 -3.53
CA ILE A 47 -8.33 2.10 -4.04
C ILE A 47 -7.65 0.80 -3.59
N ALA A 48 -7.80 0.39 -2.32
CA ALA A 48 -7.24 -0.85 -1.81
C ALA A 48 -7.81 -2.08 -2.54
N HIS A 49 -9.11 -2.11 -2.83
CA HIS A 49 -9.73 -3.17 -3.63
C HIS A 49 -9.28 -3.14 -5.10
N LEU A 50 -9.08 -1.96 -5.69
CA LEU A 50 -8.58 -1.81 -7.06
C LEU A 50 -7.15 -2.31 -7.24
N ILE A 51 -6.28 -2.09 -6.25
CA ILE A 51 -4.89 -2.61 -6.25
C ILE A 51 -4.88 -4.14 -6.37
N HIS A 52 -5.84 -4.82 -5.73
CA HIS A 52 -6.01 -6.27 -5.77
C HIS A 52 -6.94 -6.75 -6.88
N ARG A 53 -7.44 -5.84 -7.73
CA ARG A 53 -8.45 -6.12 -8.77
C ARG A 53 -9.66 -6.90 -8.22
N ASP A 54 -10.07 -6.63 -6.98
CA ASP A 54 -11.22 -7.26 -6.35
C ASP A 54 -12.52 -6.59 -6.81
N TYR A 55 -12.95 -6.92 -8.03
CA TYR A 55 -14.11 -6.31 -8.67
C TYR A 55 -15.41 -6.53 -7.87
N GLU A 56 -15.54 -7.65 -7.17
CA GLU A 56 -16.68 -7.90 -6.27
C GLU A 56 -16.74 -6.87 -5.13
N ALA A 57 -15.59 -6.52 -4.55
CA ALA A 57 -15.49 -5.52 -3.50
C ALA A 57 -15.70 -4.10 -4.04
N ILE A 58 -15.13 -3.79 -5.23
CA ILE A 58 -15.28 -2.49 -5.89
C ILE A 58 -16.75 -2.17 -6.18
N VAL A 59 -17.55 -3.14 -6.66
CA VAL A 59 -18.98 -2.89 -6.91
C VAL A 59 -19.71 -2.56 -5.59
N LYS A 60 -19.34 -3.19 -4.48
CA LYS A 60 -19.90 -2.85 -3.15
C LYS A 60 -19.48 -1.45 -2.71
N ASP A 61 -18.26 -1.04 -3.00
CA ASP A 61 -17.83 0.33 -2.69
C ASP A 61 -18.56 1.37 -3.53
N PHE A 62 -18.90 1.06 -4.78
CA PHE A 62 -19.77 1.95 -5.57
C PHE A 62 -21.16 2.11 -4.97
N VAL A 63 -21.69 1.09 -4.28
CA VAL A 63 -22.92 1.25 -3.49
C VAL A 63 -22.66 2.19 -2.30
N LYS A 64 -21.62 1.94 -1.51
CA LYS A 64 -21.25 2.77 -0.35
C LYS A 64 -20.96 4.24 -0.71
N LEU A 65 -20.42 4.47 -1.90
CA LEU A 65 -20.04 5.79 -2.41
C LEU A 65 -21.16 6.48 -3.19
N ASP A 66 -22.38 5.93 -3.18
CA ASP A 66 -23.59 6.45 -3.83
C ASP A 66 -23.60 6.40 -5.37
N PHE A 67 -22.65 5.70 -6.00
CA PHE A 67 -22.64 5.50 -7.44
C PHE A 67 -23.71 4.51 -7.90
N ILE A 68 -24.01 3.51 -7.07
CA ILE A 68 -25.07 2.54 -7.33
C ILE A 68 -26.08 2.65 -6.18
N PRO A 69 -27.38 2.83 -6.44
CA PRO A 69 -28.40 2.81 -5.39
C PRO A 69 -28.40 1.50 -4.60
N GLU A 70 -28.72 1.57 -3.31
CA GLU A 70 -28.91 0.37 -2.49
C GLU A 70 -30.02 -0.52 -3.05
N GLY A 71 -29.86 -1.85 -2.92
CA GLY A 71 -30.85 -2.84 -3.36
C GLY A 71 -30.81 -3.20 -4.85
N VAL A 72 -29.92 -2.60 -5.63
CA VAL A 72 -29.68 -2.99 -7.04
C VAL A 72 -29.02 -4.37 -7.12
N ASN A 73 -29.44 -5.21 -8.06
CA ASN A 73 -28.72 -6.45 -8.38
C ASN A 73 -27.38 -6.12 -9.05
N LEU A 74 -26.29 -6.49 -8.39
CA LEU A 74 -24.93 -6.17 -8.80
C LEU A 74 -24.34 -7.18 -9.81
N GLU A 75 -24.89 -8.39 -9.91
CA GLU A 75 -24.36 -9.45 -10.80
C GLU A 75 -24.19 -9.00 -12.26
N PRO A 76 -25.15 -8.26 -12.87
CA PRO A 76 -25.00 -7.82 -14.26
C PRO A 76 -23.97 -6.70 -14.46
N ILE A 77 -23.76 -5.87 -13.43
CA ILE A 77 -22.87 -4.70 -13.48
C ILE A 77 -21.40 -5.12 -13.35
N LEU A 78 -21.14 -6.14 -12.53
CA LEU A 78 -19.79 -6.62 -12.20
C LEU A 78 -18.90 -6.87 -13.43
N PRO A 79 -19.30 -7.68 -14.44
CA PRO A 79 -18.42 -7.95 -15.59
C PRO A 79 -18.16 -6.70 -16.45
N VAL A 80 -19.09 -5.75 -16.48
CA VAL A 80 -18.94 -4.49 -17.23
C VAL A 80 -17.92 -3.59 -16.54
N LEU A 81 -18.06 -3.40 -15.22
CA LEU A 81 -17.10 -2.63 -14.44
C LEU A 81 -15.70 -3.26 -14.47
N ALA A 82 -15.61 -4.58 -14.30
CA ALA A 82 -14.34 -5.31 -14.37
C ALA A 82 -13.62 -5.03 -15.69
N LYS A 83 -14.34 -5.10 -16.82
CA LYS A 83 -13.78 -4.80 -18.14
C LYS A 83 -13.26 -3.37 -18.24
N VAL A 84 -14.01 -2.37 -17.77
CA VAL A 84 -13.58 -0.96 -17.81
C VAL A 84 -12.30 -0.75 -17.00
N PHE A 85 -12.22 -1.34 -15.81
CA PHE A 85 -11.01 -1.23 -14.98
C PHE A 85 -9.83 -2.03 -15.53
N ASP A 86 -10.05 -3.23 -16.06
CA ASP A 86 -8.98 -4.00 -16.70
C ASP A 86 -8.41 -3.21 -17.88
N GLN A 87 -9.25 -2.61 -18.72
CA GLN A 87 -8.81 -1.75 -19.83
C GLN A 87 -8.04 -0.52 -19.35
N ALA A 88 -8.51 0.15 -18.29
CA ALA A 88 -7.81 1.30 -17.72
C ALA A 88 -6.45 0.94 -17.08
N LEU A 89 -6.26 -0.33 -16.71
CA LEU A 89 -5.02 -0.86 -16.12
C LEU A 89 -4.14 -1.60 -17.15
N GLU A 90 -4.64 -1.83 -18.37
CA GLU A 90 -3.92 -2.43 -19.48
C GLU A 90 -2.84 -1.44 -19.99
N GLY A 91 -1.60 -1.92 -20.14
CA GLY A 91 -0.51 -1.12 -20.72
C GLY A 91 0.55 -0.57 -19.76
N GLY A 92 0.62 -1.03 -18.51
CA GLY A 92 1.74 -0.72 -17.61
C GLY A 92 1.39 -0.45 -16.15
N GLY A 93 0.13 -0.66 -15.75
CA GLY A 93 -0.34 -0.39 -14.39
C GLY A 93 -0.75 1.07 -14.18
N ALA A 94 -0.72 1.54 -12.92
CA ALA A 94 -1.23 2.85 -12.51
C ALA A 94 -0.59 4.07 -13.23
N LYS A 95 0.59 3.88 -13.84
CA LYS A 95 1.33 4.92 -14.56
C LYS A 95 0.68 5.42 -15.85
N ASN A 96 -0.04 4.54 -16.54
CA ASN A 96 -0.75 4.88 -17.79
C ASN A 96 -2.25 5.07 -17.55
N PHE A 97 -2.65 5.23 -16.29
CA PHE A 97 -4.05 5.38 -15.92
C PHE A 97 -4.54 6.80 -16.23
N ASN A 98 -5.40 6.92 -17.23
CA ASN A 98 -6.03 8.19 -17.60
C ASN A 98 -7.38 8.34 -16.88
N PHE A 99 -7.44 9.30 -15.96
CA PHE A 99 -8.62 9.50 -15.12
C PHE A 99 -9.84 10.03 -15.90
N GLN A 100 -9.60 10.82 -16.94
CA GLN A 100 -10.62 11.41 -17.81
C GLN A 100 -11.25 10.33 -18.70
N GLU A 101 -10.42 9.45 -19.28
CA GLU A 101 -10.89 8.31 -20.07
C GLU A 101 -11.70 7.36 -19.20
N LEU A 102 -11.22 6.99 -18.01
CA LEU A 102 -11.97 6.16 -17.08
C LEU A 102 -13.32 6.81 -16.71
N ALA A 103 -13.33 8.11 -16.41
CA ALA A 103 -14.57 8.82 -16.10
C ALA A 103 -15.56 8.80 -17.27
N ALA A 104 -15.07 8.91 -18.51
CA ALA A 104 -15.88 8.82 -19.71
C ALA A 104 -16.44 7.40 -19.92
N ASP A 105 -15.63 6.36 -19.71
CA ASP A 105 -16.05 4.96 -19.83
C ASP A 105 -17.09 4.60 -18.77
N LEU A 106 -16.88 5.02 -17.52
CA LEU A 106 -17.85 4.84 -16.44
C LEU A 106 -19.15 5.61 -16.72
N ALA A 107 -19.08 6.77 -17.40
CA ALA A 107 -20.28 7.50 -17.80
C ALA A 107 -21.12 6.72 -18.82
N GLN A 108 -20.51 5.90 -19.70
CA GLN A 108 -21.27 5.07 -20.64
C GLN A 108 -22.11 4.00 -19.91
N ILE A 109 -21.63 3.48 -18.78
CA ILE A 109 -22.35 2.49 -17.96
C ILE A 109 -23.67 3.04 -17.42
N THR A 110 -23.77 4.36 -17.21
CA THR A 110 -24.99 5.02 -16.69
C THR A 110 -26.23 4.83 -17.56
N PHE A 111 -26.06 4.52 -18.86
CA PHE A 111 -27.18 4.34 -19.79
C PHE A 111 -27.85 2.96 -19.66
N ASP A 112 -27.05 1.92 -19.39
CA ASP A 112 -27.51 0.53 -19.39
C ASP A 112 -27.78 0.00 -17.98
N TYR A 113 -27.19 0.64 -16.97
CA TYR A 113 -27.25 0.20 -15.58
C TYR A 113 -27.65 1.35 -14.65
N PRO A 114 -28.23 1.07 -13.46
CA PRO A 114 -28.54 2.06 -12.44
C PRO A 114 -27.26 2.57 -11.75
N PHE A 115 -26.37 3.15 -12.53
CA PHE A 115 -25.12 3.79 -12.13
C PHE A 115 -25.29 5.30 -12.30
N ARG A 116 -24.81 6.07 -11.32
CA ARG A 116 -24.88 7.53 -11.31
C ARG A 116 -23.57 8.10 -10.78
N ILE A 117 -23.21 9.30 -11.20
CA ILE A 117 -22.05 10.01 -10.65
C ILE A 117 -22.55 10.92 -9.51
N PRO A 118 -22.14 10.70 -8.25
CA PRO A 118 -22.55 11.56 -7.15
C PRO A 118 -22.04 13.01 -7.34
N PRO A 119 -22.81 14.04 -6.91
CA PRO A 119 -22.41 15.44 -7.09
C PRO A 119 -21.03 15.78 -6.50
N TYR A 120 -20.71 15.25 -5.31
CA TYR A 120 -19.40 15.48 -4.68
C TYR A 120 -18.26 14.89 -5.51
N PHE A 121 -18.50 13.73 -6.14
CA PHE A 121 -17.50 13.07 -6.95
C PHE A 121 -17.32 13.76 -8.31
N ALA A 122 -18.40 14.27 -8.90
CA ALA A 122 -18.30 15.11 -10.11
C ALA A 122 -17.42 16.35 -9.91
N LEU A 123 -17.46 16.97 -8.71
CA LEU A 123 -16.56 18.05 -8.34
C LEU A 123 -15.10 17.61 -8.24
N ILE A 124 -14.86 16.41 -7.68
CA ILE A 124 -13.52 15.81 -7.62
C ILE A 124 -12.97 15.58 -9.03
N ILE A 125 -13.75 14.93 -9.90
CA ILE A 125 -13.35 14.66 -11.29
C ILE A 125 -12.93 15.95 -12.00
N ARG A 126 -13.76 16.99 -11.88
CA ARG A 126 -13.47 18.30 -12.49
C ARG A 126 -12.16 18.89 -11.99
N ALA A 127 -11.99 18.99 -10.67
CA ALA A 127 -10.81 19.62 -10.08
C ALA A 127 -9.53 18.83 -10.38
N VAL A 128 -9.58 17.50 -10.32
CA VAL A 128 -8.46 16.61 -10.68
C VAL A 128 -8.09 16.81 -12.15
N GLY A 129 -9.06 16.80 -13.07
CA GLY A 129 -8.79 16.98 -14.50
C GLY A 129 -8.20 18.36 -14.83
N VAL A 130 -8.63 19.43 -14.13
CA VAL A 130 -8.04 20.77 -14.29
C VAL A 130 -6.60 20.79 -13.76
N LEU A 131 -6.34 20.22 -12.59
CA LEU A 131 -4.99 20.17 -12.00
C LEU A 131 -4.02 19.36 -12.87
N GLU A 132 -4.47 18.22 -13.39
CA GLU A 132 -3.67 17.40 -14.29
C GLU A 132 -3.38 18.13 -15.60
N GLY A 133 -4.38 18.80 -16.19
CA GLY A 133 -4.17 19.64 -17.37
C GLY A 133 -3.13 20.74 -17.14
N ILE A 134 -3.12 21.38 -15.96
CA ILE A 134 -2.10 22.36 -15.58
C ILE A 134 -0.72 21.71 -15.45
N ALA A 135 -0.65 20.55 -14.79
CA ALA A 135 0.60 19.85 -14.54
C ALA A 135 1.25 19.35 -15.84
N LEU A 136 0.44 18.87 -16.80
CA LEU A 136 0.90 18.44 -18.13
C LEU A 136 1.53 19.56 -18.96
N VAL A 137 1.17 20.83 -18.71
CA VAL A 137 1.85 21.98 -19.35
C VAL A 137 3.29 22.12 -18.86
N GLY A 138 3.55 21.82 -17.58
CA GLY A 138 4.88 21.91 -16.97
C GLY A 138 5.73 20.65 -17.12
N ASN A 139 5.09 19.48 -17.14
CA ASN A 139 5.73 18.17 -17.29
C ASN A 139 4.85 17.27 -18.16
N SER A 140 5.29 16.98 -19.39
CA SER A 140 4.54 16.13 -20.32
C SER A 140 4.36 14.69 -19.84
N ASP A 141 5.24 14.24 -18.95
CA ASP A 141 5.25 12.88 -18.41
C ASP A 141 4.57 12.83 -17.04
N PHE A 142 3.82 13.87 -16.66
CA PHE A 142 3.08 13.92 -15.40
C PHE A 142 1.98 12.87 -15.38
N ALA A 143 1.96 12.05 -14.32
CA ALA A 143 0.90 11.10 -14.03
C ALA A 143 0.32 11.39 -12.64
N ILE A 144 -0.96 11.80 -12.58
CA ILE A 144 -1.58 12.19 -11.32
C ILE A 144 -1.62 11.06 -10.30
N VAL A 145 -1.72 9.82 -10.78
CA VAL A 145 -1.76 8.63 -9.92
C VAL A 145 -0.43 8.42 -9.20
N ASP A 146 0.70 8.61 -9.90
CA ASP A 146 2.05 8.48 -9.32
C ASP A 146 2.30 9.53 -8.24
N GLU A 147 1.82 10.75 -8.46
CA GLU A 147 1.95 11.86 -7.51
C GLU A 147 0.99 11.73 -6.32
N ALA A 148 -0.18 11.13 -6.51
CA ALA A 148 -1.16 10.93 -5.45
C ALA A 148 -0.83 9.73 -4.54
N TYR A 149 -0.17 8.69 -5.08
CA TYR A 149 0.10 7.45 -4.35
C TYR A 149 0.90 7.65 -3.04
N PRO A 150 1.98 8.47 -3.00
CA PRO A 150 2.69 8.82 -1.76
C PRO A 150 1.78 9.41 -0.68
N TYR A 151 0.81 10.24 -1.04
CA TYR A 151 -0.14 10.84 -0.09
C TYR A 151 -1.15 9.80 0.43
N ILE A 152 -1.62 8.91 -0.43
CA ILE A 152 -2.52 7.81 -0.02
C ILE A 152 -1.79 6.85 0.92
N ALA A 153 -0.55 6.47 0.58
CA ALA A 153 0.31 5.65 1.42
C ALA A 153 0.50 6.33 2.79
N GLN A 154 0.93 7.59 2.82
CA GLN A 154 1.05 8.34 4.07
C GLN A 154 -0.24 8.32 4.89
N ARG A 155 -1.40 8.48 4.26
CA ARG A 155 -2.67 8.49 4.99
C ARG A 155 -3.01 7.12 5.57
N LEU A 156 -2.83 6.05 4.79
CA LEU A 156 -3.01 4.67 5.25
C LEU A 156 -2.09 4.34 6.42
N LEU A 157 -0.85 4.86 6.40
CA LEU A 157 0.17 4.58 7.40
C LEU A 157 -0.05 5.32 8.74
N THR A 158 -0.72 6.47 8.72
CA THR A 158 -0.73 7.39 9.88
C THR A 158 -2.10 7.65 10.48
N ASP A 159 -3.16 7.16 9.86
CA ASP A 159 -4.53 7.30 10.39
C ASP A 159 -4.85 6.15 11.36
N GLU A 160 -5.31 6.52 12.55
CA GLU A 160 -5.67 5.59 13.63
C GLU A 160 -7.06 4.95 13.45
N SER A 161 -7.86 5.42 12.47
CA SER A 161 -9.21 4.93 12.21
C SER A 161 -9.23 3.43 11.93
N PRO A 162 -10.06 2.63 12.63
CA PRO A 162 -10.16 1.19 12.40
C PRO A 162 -10.46 0.82 10.94
N ARG A 163 -11.18 1.68 10.21
CA ARG A 163 -11.47 1.48 8.79
C ARG A 163 -10.22 1.59 7.93
N LEU A 164 -9.36 2.58 8.17
CA LEU A 164 -8.12 2.74 7.42
C LEU A 164 -7.09 1.68 7.79
N ARG A 165 -7.06 1.27 9.05
CA ARG A 165 -6.27 0.10 9.48
C ARG A 165 -6.68 -1.17 8.73
N ASN A 166 -7.98 -1.39 8.57
CA ASN A 166 -8.49 -2.52 7.78
C ASN A 166 -8.19 -2.37 6.30
N ALA A 167 -8.33 -1.17 5.73
CA ALA A 167 -7.98 -0.90 4.33
C ALA A 167 -6.50 -1.15 4.07
N LEU A 168 -5.62 -0.69 4.97
CA LEU A 168 -4.18 -0.93 4.92
C LEU A 168 -3.86 -2.43 5.02
N ARG A 169 -4.49 -3.13 5.98
CA ARG A 169 -4.36 -4.58 6.09
C ARG A 169 -4.80 -5.26 4.79
N TYR A 170 -5.91 -4.83 4.20
CA TYR A 170 -6.36 -5.35 2.92
C TYR A 170 -5.37 -5.03 1.80
N THR A 171 -4.75 -3.84 1.77
CA THR A 171 -3.72 -3.51 0.77
C THR A 171 -2.53 -4.46 0.86
N ILE A 172 -2.13 -4.90 2.06
CA ILE A 172 -0.98 -5.80 2.27
C ILE A 172 -1.34 -7.28 2.07
N TYR A 173 -2.50 -7.72 2.57
CA TYR A 173 -2.86 -9.15 2.61
C TYR A 173 -3.81 -9.57 1.48
N GLY A 174 -4.46 -8.61 0.82
CA GLY A 174 -5.49 -8.84 -0.19
C GLY A 174 -6.65 -9.71 0.30
N LYS A 175 -7.36 -10.31 -0.66
CA LYS A 175 -8.46 -11.26 -0.41
C LYS A 175 -7.97 -12.63 0.08
N SER A 176 -6.75 -13.04 -0.31
CA SER A 176 -6.18 -14.33 0.08
C SER A 176 -5.83 -14.39 1.57
N GLY A 177 -5.64 -13.23 2.22
CA GLY A 177 -5.22 -13.17 3.61
C GLY A 177 -3.75 -13.57 3.81
N VAL A 178 -2.99 -13.71 2.72
CA VAL A 178 -1.55 -14.01 2.73
C VAL A 178 -0.80 -12.69 2.63
N PHE A 179 0.20 -12.50 3.48
CA PHE A 179 1.01 -11.29 3.46
C PHE A 179 1.72 -11.12 2.10
N ASP A 180 1.67 -9.92 1.52
CA ASP A 180 2.42 -9.59 0.31
C ASP A 180 3.56 -8.63 0.65
N ALA A 181 4.79 -9.16 0.64
CA ALA A 181 5.98 -8.38 0.93
C ALA A 181 6.28 -7.31 -0.12
N GLU A 182 5.93 -7.52 -1.40
CA GLU A 182 6.14 -6.49 -2.43
C GLU A 182 5.23 -5.31 -2.16
N ARG A 183 3.95 -5.55 -1.82
CA ARG A 183 3.00 -4.48 -1.48
C ARG A 183 3.40 -3.71 -0.23
N PHE A 184 3.87 -4.42 0.79
CA PHE A 184 4.45 -3.76 1.97
C PHE A 184 5.60 -2.82 1.54
N ILE A 185 6.51 -3.31 0.70
CA ILE A 185 7.67 -2.53 0.24
C ILE A 185 7.20 -1.33 -0.59
N ASP A 186 6.25 -1.50 -1.51
CA ASP A 186 5.67 -0.44 -2.34
C ASP A 186 5.11 0.71 -1.48
N ILE A 187 4.31 0.38 -0.46
CA ILE A 187 3.71 1.38 0.45
C ILE A 187 4.80 2.11 1.24
N MET A 188 5.79 1.38 1.75
CA MET A 188 6.89 1.98 2.51
C MET A 188 7.74 2.90 1.63
N GLN A 189 8.04 2.51 0.39
CA GLN A 189 8.76 3.36 -0.57
C GLN A 189 7.96 4.60 -0.94
N ALA A 190 6.66 4.45 -1.20
CA ALA A 190 5.77 5.59 -1.47
C ALA A 190 5.75 6.58 -0.30
N PHE A 191 5.78 6.09 0.93
CA PHE A 191 5.92 6.92 2.11
C PHE A 191 7.28 7.62 2.20
N GLU A 192 8.40 6.93 1.92
CA GLU A 192 9.72 7.59 1.86
C GLU A 192 9.75 8.72 0.82
N ASN A 193 9.14 8.48 -0.34
CA ASN A 193 8.99 9.47 -1.40
C ASN A 193 8.15 10.66 -0.92
N PHE A 194 7.05 10.41 -0.22
CA PHE A 194 6.22 11.46 0.38
C PHE A 194 7.04 12.35 1.33
N ILE A 195 7.78 11.75 2.27
CA ILE A 195 8.60 12.50 3.25
C ILE A 195 9.65 13.34 2.54
N THR A 196 10.25 12.81 1.47
CA THR A 196 11.24 13.53 0.67
C THR A 196 10.62 14.72 -0.06
N ALA A 197 9.45 14.54 -0.70
CA ALA A 197 8.72 15.59 -1.40
C ALA A 197 8.21 16.69 -0.46
N ALA A 198 7.72 16.31 0.72
CA ALA A 198 7.27 17.27 1.74
C ALA A 198 8.40 18.20 2.21
N LYS A 199 9.64 17.69 2.29
CA LYS A 199 10.83 18.50 2.64
C LYS A 199 11.23 19.45 1.52
N SER A 200 11.28 18.99 0.27
CA SER A 200 11.73 19.81 -0.86
C SER A 200 10.73 20.91 -1.26
N GLY A 201 9.43 20.70 -1.02
CA GLY A 201 8.35 21.65 -1.36
C GLY A 201 8.14 22.81 -0.36
N GLY A 202 9.05 23.03 0.60
CA GLY A 202 8.89 24.07 1.62
C GLY A 202 7.86 23.74 2.71
N GLY A 203 7.54 22.45 2.87
CA GLY A 203 6.60 21.94 3.87
C GLY A 203 7.09 21.96 5.32
N GLU A 204 8.34 22.39 5.56
CA GLU A 204 8.97 22.47 6.88
C GLU A 204 8.20 23.33 7.90
N GLY A 205 7.29 24.21 7.42
CA GLY A 205 6.43 25.05 8.25
C GLY A 205 4.93 24.68 8.27
N LEU A 206 4.52 23.54 7.71
CA LEU A 206 3.10 23.17 7.62
C LEU A 206 2.59 22.49 8.90
N ASN A 207 1.71 23.15 9.66
CA ASN A 207 1.10 22.57 10.86
C ASN A 207 0.24 21.32 10.56
N GLY A 208 0.35 20.29 11.41
CA GLY A 208 -0.43 19.04 11.34
C GLY A 208 0.45 17.78 11.38
N HIS A 209 -0.14 16.59 11.22
CA HIS A 209 0.59 15.31 11.18
C HIS A 209 1.70 15.28 10.12
N MET A 210 1.61 16.15 9.09
CA MET A 210 2.57 16.27 7.99
C MET A 210 3.92 16.89 8.38
N ALA A 211 3.95 17.90 9.27
CA ALA A 211 5.21 18.48 9.77
C ALA A 211 5.98 17.51 10.66
N GLU A 212 5.26 16.78 11.52
CA GLU A 212 5.86 15.88 12.51
C GLU A 212 6.60 14.71 11.85
N LEU A 213 6.16 14.28 10.68
CA LEU A 213 6.80 13.20 9.91
C LEU A 213 8.07 13.65 9.18
N GLY A 214 8.15 14.92 8.77
CA GLY A 214 9.39 15.50 8.22
C GLY A 214 10.55 15.49 9.23
N ILE A 215 10.23 15.53 10.53
CA ILE A 215 11.16 15.50 11.65
C ILE A 215 11.68 14.08 11.95
N LEU A 216 10.99 13.02 11.52
CA LEU A 216 11.39 11.64 11.82
C LEU A 216 12.79 11.29 11.30
N GLN A 217 13.25 11.93 10.23
CA GLN A 217 14.62 11.72 9.71
C GLN A 217 15.68 12.55 10.45
N SER A 218 15.31 13.63 11.15
CA SER A 218 16.26 14.49 11.87
C SER A 218 16.53 14.03 13.30
N GLN A 219 15.77 13.08 13.84
CA GLN A 219 15.87 12.67 15.25
C GLN A 219 16.42 11.25 15.53
N THR A 220 16.57 10.36 14.55
CA THR A 220 16.97 8.97 14.84
C THR A 220 18.40 8.64 14.43
N GLY A 221 19.33 8.87 15.36
CA GLY A 221 20.62 8.19 15.39
C GLY A 221 20.51 6.88 16.17
N TYR A 222 19.82 5.88 15.64
CA TYR A 222 19.81 4.54 16.24
C TYR A 222 21.03 3.74 15.74
N ILE A 223 21.93 3.40 16.66
CA ILE A 223 23.05 2.50 16.40
C ILE A 223 22.48 1.07 16.41
N ILE A 224 22.33 0.46 15.23
CA ILE A 224 22.03 -0.97 15.13
C ILE A 224 23.36 -1.72 15.29
N PRO A 225 23.54 -2.57 16.33
CA PRO A 225 24.71 -3.42 16.42
C PRO A 225 24.57 -4.51 15.35
N VAL A 226 25.26 -4.33 14.22
CA VAL A 226 25.47 -5.41 13.26
C VAL A 226 26.39 -6.44 13.94
N LEU A 227 25.97 -7.72 13.96
CA LEU A 227 26.81 -8.82 14.38
C LEU A 227 27.90 -9.04 13.32
N SER A 228 28.99 -8.26 13.39
CA SER A 228 30.09 -8.32 12.45
C SER A 228 30.99 -9.51 12.75
N SER A 229 31.06 -10.47 11.82
CA SER A 229 32.22 -11.37 11.73
C SER A 229 33.44 -10.55 11.32
N SER A 230 34.53 -10.75 12.06
CA SER A 230 35.89 -10.23 11.91
C SER A 230 36.22 -9.51 10.59
N GLY A 231 36.49 -8.20 10.69
CA GLY A 231 37.13 -7.42 9.63
C GLY A 231 37.00 -5.92 9.88
N SER A 232 38.11 -5.28 10.23
CA SER A 232 38.22 -3.83 10.43
C SER A 232 37.88 -3.05 9.15
N GLN A 233 36.68 -2.48 9.10
CA GLN A 233 36.28 -1.43 8.16
C GLN A 233 35.61 -0.28 8.94
N PRO A 234 35.78 0.98 8.51
CA PRO A 234 35.31 2.14 9.25
C PRO A 234 33.78 2.15 9.33
N THR A 235 33.28 2.48 10.51
CA THR A 235 31.86 2.59 10.89
C THR A 235 31.12 3.52 9.92
N GLN A 236 30.43 2.95 8.92
CA GLN A 236 29.52 3.71 8.07
C GLN A 236 28.30 4.11 8.91
N GLN A 237 28.11 5.42 9.12
CA GLN A 237 26.82 5.96 9.55
C GLN A 237 25.80 5.64 8.46
N ILE A 238 25.02 4.58 8.67
CA ILE A 238 23.88 4.26 7.84
C ILE A 238 22.83 5.36 8.12
N GLN A 239 22.52 6.20 7.13
CA GLN A 239 21.33 7.04 7.20
C GLN A 239 20.15 6.09 7.39
N THR A 240 19.54 6.13 8.58
CA THR A 240 18.38 5.30 8.90
C THR A 240 17.28 5.66 7.90
N ARG A 241 16.84 4.67 7.12
CA ARG A 241 15.71 4.81 6.19
C ARG A 241 14.53 5.47 6.92
N ALA A 242 13.86 6.41 6.27
CA ALA A 242 12.65 7.01 6.84
C ALA A 242 11.60 5.93 7.15
N ALA A 243 11.57 4.87 6.35
CA ALA A 243 10.80 3.66 6.60
C ALA A 243 11.15 3.00 7.95
N LEU A 244 12.44 2.82 8.26
CA LEU A 244 12.88 2.19 9.51
C LEU A 244 12.63 3.09 10.72
N ALA A 245 12.90 4.39 10.60
CA ALA A 245 12.59 5.37 11.64
C ALA A 245 11.07 5.40 11.94
N PHE A 246 10.24 5.35 10.91
CA PHE A 246 8.79 5.25 11.03
C PHE A 246 8.36 3.95 11.73
N LEU A 247 8.87 2.79 11.28
CA LEU A 247 8.57 1.49 11.90
C LEU A 247 8.91 1.44 13.39
N LEU A 248 9.98 2.11 13.81
CA LEU A 248 10.40 2.18 15.20
C LEU A 248 9.64 3.26 16.01
N SER A 249 8.97 4.20 15.36
CA SER A 249 8.17 5.25 16.02
C SER A 249 6.82 4.72 16.52
N ASP A 250 6.13 5.45 17.41
CA ASP A 250 4.80 5.05 17.90
C ASP A 250 3.77 4.91 16.77
N LYS A 251 3.90 5.72 15.72
CA LYS A 251 3.04 5.70 14.53
C LYS A 251 3.21 4.43 13.68
N GLY A 252 4.36 3.74 13.80
CA GLY A 252 4.64 2.47 13.11
C GLY A 252 4.09 1.23 13.83
N SER A 253 3.35 1.40 14.93
CA SER A 253 2.89 0.28 15.79
C SER A 253 2.12 -0.80 15.05
N LEU A 254 1.20 -0.41 14.18
CA LEU A 254 0.39 -1.32 13.38
C LEU A 254 1.24 -2.16 12.41
N PHE A 255 2.27 -1.57 11.81
CA PHE A 255 3.17 -2.33 10.95
C PHE A 255 4.10 -3.24 11.72
N ARG A 256 4.54 -2.83 12.91
CA ARG A 256 5.27 -3.75 13.79
C ARG A 256 4.40 -4.96 14.11
N GLU A 257 3.11 -4.79 14.31
CA GLU A 257 2.19 -5.92 14.52
C GLU A 257 2.17 -6.87 13.30
N PHE A 258 2.00 -6.35 12.08
CA PHE A 258 2.03 -7.17 10.86
C PHE A 258 3.39 -7.86 10.65
N LEU A 259 4.49 -7.13 10.87
CA LEU A 259 5.84 -7.66 10.74
C LEU A 259 6.13 -8.72 11.79
N LEU A 260 5.71 -8.52 13.03
CA LEU A 260 5.89 -9.49 14.10
C LEU A 260 5.11 -10.76 13.81
N ASP A 261 3.86 -10.65 13.36
CA ASP A 261 3.05 -11.81 12.97
C ASP A 261 3.74 -12.61 11.85
N GLU A 262 4.23 -11.93 10.81
CA GLU A 262 4.92 -12.59 9.70
C GLU A 262 6.28 -13.18 10.10
N ILE A 263 7.06 -12.50 10.94
CA ILE A 263 8.34 -13.01 11.46
C ILE A 263 8.10 -14.24 12.35
N VAL A 264 7.09 -14.22 13.22
CA VAL A 264 6.74 -15.36 14.08
C VAL A 264 6.35 -16.56 13.22
N LYS A 265 5.49 -16.37 12.22
CA LYS A 265 5.16 -17.41 11.23
C LYS A 265 6.41 -17.91 10.49
N GLY A 266 7.34 -17.02 10.14
CA GLY A 266 8.60 -17.37 9.51
C GLY A 266 9.50 -18.24 10.40
N ILE A 267 9.62 -17.91 11.69
CA ILE A 267 10.37 -18.72 12.67
C ILE A 267 9.73 -20.12 12.79
N ASP A 268 8.41 -20.19 12.88
CA ASP A 268 7.66 -21.44 12.91
C ASP A 268 7.85 -22.28 11.62
N ALA A 269 7.92 -21.62 10.46
CA ALA A 269 8.23 -22.26 9.17
C ALA A 269 9.66 -22.81 9.12
N VAL A 270 10.68 -22.01 9.54
CA VAL A 270 12.08 -22.46 9.60
C VAL A 270 12.23 -23.64 10.55
N THR A 271 11.61 -23.59 11.73
CA THR A 271 11.70 -24.68 12.70
C THR A 271 11.08 -25.97 12.17
N ARG A 272 9.96 -25.90 11.44
CA ARG A 272 9.40 -27.04 10.71
C ARG A 272 10.34 -27.57 9.63
N GLU A 273 10.95 -26.69 8.83
CA GLU A 273 11.90 -27.09 7.79
C GLU A 273 13.14 -27.79 8.36
N GLN A 274 13.76 -27.23 9.41
CA GLN A 274 14.90 -27.84 10.08
C GLN A 274 14.53 -29.19 10.70
N LEU A 275 13.34 -29.31 11.30
CA LEU A 275 12.86 -30.56 11.87
C LEU A 275 12.67 -31.63 10.79
N VAL A 276 12.14 -31.28 9.62
CA VAL A 276 12.04 -32.17 8.46
C VAL A 276 13.42 -32.60 7.96
N GLN A 277 14.37 -31.68 7.83
CA GLN A 277 15.73 -31.99 7.41
C GLN A 277 16.43 -32.94 8.40
N ILE A 278 16.31 -32.70 9.71
CA ILE A 278 16.87 -33.57 10.75
C ILE A 278 16.23 -34.97 10.70
N MET A 279 14.90 -35.05 10.57
CA MET A 279 14.18 -36.31 10.45
C MET A 279 14.56 -37.08 9.18
N ALA A 280 14.81 -36.37 8.07
CA ALA A 280 15.31 -36.96 6.84
C ALA A 280 16.74 -37.53 7.00
N VAL A 281 17.63 -36.79 7.66
CA VAL A 281 19.00 -37.24 8.00
C VAL A 281 18.99 -38.43 8.94
N LEU A 282 18.06 -38.46 9.90
CA LEU A 282 17.84 -39.59 10.80
C LEU A 282 17.12 -40.78 10.14
N GLY A 283 16.79 -40.70 8.84
CA GLY A 283 16.20 -41.80 8.08
C GLY A 283 14.71 -42.06 8.38
N VAL A 284 14.01 -41.12 9.03
CA VAL A 284 12.61 -41.27 9.45
C VAL A 284 11.61 -41.06 8.29
N GLY A 285 12.09 -40.69 7.10
CA GLY A 285 11.26 -40.37 5.94
C GLY A 285 10.61 -41.56 5.21
N ASN A 286 10.91 -42.81 5.57
CA ASN A 286 10.38 -43.98 4.87
C ASN A 286 10.09 -45.18 5.78
N VAL A 287 9.76 -44.93 7.05
CA VAL A 287 9.47 -45.99 8.02
C VAL A 287 7.98 -46.32 7.94
N ALA A 288 7.61 -47.33 7.14
CA ALA A 288 6.39 -48.09 7.42
C ALA A 288 6.44 -48.49 8.91
N PRO A 289 5.35 -48.37 9.68
CA PRO A 289 5.43 -48.50 11.14
C PRO A 289 5.94 -49.90 11.49
N VAL A 290 7.17 -50.00 11.99
CA VAL A 290 7.82 -51.27 12.38
C VAL A 290 7.32 -51.78 13.74
N PHE A 291 6.49 -51.04 14.46
CA PHE A 291 5.87 -51.56 15.68
C PHE A 291 4.56 -52.32 15.40
N SER A 292 4.71 -53.53 14.84
CA SER A 292 3.67 -54.57 14.81
C SER A 292 3.92 -55.66 15.88
N MET A 293 4.26 -55.29 17.12
CA MET A 293 4.35 -56.23 18.25
C MET A 293 3.62 -55.74 19.51
N VAL A 294 2.51 -55.02 19.34
CA VAL A 294 1.52 -54.83 20.42
C VAL A 294 0.16 -55.23 19.85
N PRO A 295 -0.63 -56.10 20.52
CA PRO A 295 -1.95 -56.48 20.04
C PRO A 295 -2.84 -55.23 19.99
N SER A 296 -3.33 -54.91 18.79
CA SER A 296 -4.29 -53.85 18.55
C SER A 296 -5.60 -54.17 19.27
N PHE A 297 -5.92 -53.38 20.31
CA PHE A 297 -7.28 -53.24 20.82
C PHE A 297 -7.79 -51.85 20.46
N GLY A 298 -8.65 -51.77 19.44
CA GLY A 298 -9.50 -50.59 19.17
C GLY A 298 -9.19 -49.85 17.86
N PRO A 299 -10.19 -49.21 17.23
CA PRO A 299 -10.06 -48.58 15.92
C PRO A 299 -9.50 -47.16 16.05
N PHE A 300 -8.22 -47.03 16.42
CA PHE A 300 -7.50 -45.75 16.28
C PHE A 300 -6.40 -45.93 15.25
N LYS A 301 -6.61 -45.36 14.05
CA LYS A 301 -5.57 -45.22 13.03
C LYS A 301 -4.63 -44.08 13.46
N PRO A 302 -3.33 -44.32 13.73
CA PRO A 302 -2.39 -43.23 13.95
C PRO A 302 -2.00 -42.69 12.57
N ALA A 303 -2.63 -41.59 12.15
CA ALA A 303 -2.14 -40.82 11.02
C ALA A 303 -0.87 -40.07 11.46
N ALA A 304 0.19 -40.27 10.67
CA ALA A 304 1.55 -39.75 10.80
C ALA A 304 1.69 -38.33 11.39
N LEU A 305 2.39 -38.22 12.52
CA LEU A 305 2.93 -36.98 13.11
C LEU A 305 4.24 -36.57 12.39
N LEU A 306 4.23 -36.51 11.06
CA LEU A 306 5.38 -35.98 10.32
C LEU A 306 5.15 -34.49 10.11
N PRO A 307 6.04 -33.59 10.58
CA PRO A 307 6.04 -32.21 10.13
C PRO A 307 6.28 -32.24 8.61
N THR A 308 5.51 -31.48 7.85
CA THR A 308 5.72 -31.31 6.40
C THR A 308 5.82 -29.83 6.14
N VAL A 309 6.87 -29.38 5.44
CA VAL A 309 6.95 -28.00 4.97
C VAL A 309 5.82 -27.80 3.97
N THR A 310 4.93 -26.87 4.27
CA THR A 310 3.79 -26.54 3.40
C THR A 310 4.21 -25.53 2.33
N GLU A 311 3.42 -25.37 1.26
CA GLU A 311 3.65 -24.29 0.29
C GLU A 311 3.46 -22.90 0.93
N GLU A 312 2.61 -22.80 1.96
CA GLU A 312 2.43 -21.58 2.76
C GLU A 312 3.72 -21.20 3.51
N ASP A 313 4.39 -22.18 4.14
CA ASP A 313 5.67 -21.96 4.83
C ASP A 313 6.72 -21.35 3.88
N LYS A 314 6.79 -21.79 2.62
CA LYS A 314 7.72 -21.24 1.62
C LYS A 314 7.41 -19.79 1.27
N VAL A 315 6.13 -19.44 1.13
CA VAL A 315 5.70 -18.07 0.83
C VAL A 315 6.07 -17.15 1.99
N ILE A 316 5.82 -17.57 3.23
CA ILE A 316 6.16 -16.82 4.45
C ILE A 316 7.68 -16.58 4.52
N LEU A 317 8.50 -17.60 4.29
CA LEU A 317 9.96 -17.46 4.32
C LEU A 317 10.47 -16.47 3.26
N ASN A 318 9.92 -16.56 2.04
CA ASN A 318 10.25 -15.62 0.97
C ASN A 318 9.84 -14.18 1.32
N ASN A 319 8.65 -13.99 1.90
CA ASN A 319 8.19 -12.68 2.37
C ASN A 319 9.11 -12.08 3.43
N VAL A 320 9.44 -12.86 4.46
CA VAL A 320 10.35 -12.43 5.53
C VAL A 320 11.72 -12.07 4.95
N GLN A 321 12.26 -12.87 4.03
CA GLN A 321 13.53 -12.58 3.37
C GLN A 321 13.49 -11.25 2.61
N LYS A 322 12.43 -10.98 1.86
CA LYS A 322 12.26 -9.70 1.12
C LYS A 322 12.18 -8.51 2.05
N ILE A 323 11.40 -8.60 3.13
CA ILE A 323 11.28 -7.53 4.14
C ILE A 323 12.64 -7.24 4.76
N VAL A 324 13.35 -8.27 5.23
CA VAL A 324 14.68 -8.12 5.84
C VAL A 324 15.65 -7.51 4.83
N ALA A 325 15.65 -7.96 3.58
CA ALA A 325 16.47 -7.39 2.52
C ALA A 325 16.15 -5.90 2.28
N PHE A 326 14.87 -5.52 2.26
CA PHE A 326 14.46 -4.12 2.10
C PHE A 326 14.88 -3.24 3.28
N LEU A 327 14.71 -3.70 4.52
CA LEU A 327 15.05 -2.95 5.72
C LEU A 327 16.56 -2.81 5.93
N THR A 328 17.33 -3.80 5.49
CA THR A 328 18.81 -3.82 5.61
C THR A 328 19.52 -3.20 4.42
N ALA A 329 18.88 -3.17 3.24
CA ALA A 329 19.33 -2.33 2.13
C ALA A 329 19.21 -0.86 2.57
N GLY A 330 20.36 -0.20 2.77
CA GLY A 330 20.40 1.23 3.07
C GLY A 330 19.59 2.05 2.05
N SER A 331 19.20 3.27 2.41
CA SER A 331 18.40 4.14 1.52
C SER A 331 19.07 4.28 0.16
N SER A 332 18.45 3.74 -0.89
CA SER A 332 18.88 3.94 -2.27
C SER A 332 18.51 5.35 -2.71
N VAL A 333 19.15 6.36 -2.13
CA VAL A 333 19.22 7.68 -2.76
C VAL A 333 20.15 7.51 -3.96
N SER A 334 19.55 7.55 -5.14
CA SER A 334 20.12 7.55 -6.48
C SER A 334 21.66 7.44 -6.56
N ARG A 335 22.16 6.31 -7.08
CA ARG A 335 23.37 6.34 -7.92
C ARG A 335 23.02 7.08 -9.20
N THR A 336 22.98 8.41 -9.15
CA THR A 336 23.06 9.23 -10.36
C THR A 336 24.42 8.98 -11.00
N SER A 337 24.35 8.44 -12.21
CA SER A 337 25.45 8.20 -13.13
C SER A 337 26.28 9.46 -13.35
N ASN A 338 27.33 9.65 -12.56
CA ASN A 338 28.45 10.51 -12.92
C ASN A 338 29.47 9.67 -13.69
N GLN A 339 29.16 9.39 -14.95
CA GLN A 339 30.15 9.09 -15.98
C GLN A 339 29.71 9.75 -17.29
N VAL A 340 30.10 11.01 -17.44
CA VAL A 340 30.32 11.61 -18.75
C VAL A 340 31.79 12.00 -18.79
N LEU A 341 32.53 11.35 -19.68
CA LEU A 341 33.73 11.88 -20.32
C LEU A 341 33.30 12.42 -21.68
#